data_AF-A0A2T1FGG1-F1
#
_entry.id   AF-A0A2T1FGG1-F1
#
_cell.length_a   1.000
_cell.length_b   1.000
_cell.length_c   1.000
_cell.angle_alpha   90.00
_cell.angle_beta   90.00
_cell.angle_gamma   90.00
#
_symmetry.space_group_name_H-M   'P 1'
#
loop_
_entity.id
_entity.type
_entity.pdbx_description
1 polymer ?
#
loop_
_entity_poly.entity_id
_entity_poly.type
_entity_poly.pdbx_seq_one_letter_code
_entity_poly.pdbx_strand_id
1 'polypeptide(L)'
;MSIQEQVTSKELFTSEEWQSLQYSPLWVFSAVAGADGEIDEQETHALVKEVEEAPLYKIPLVRDVFASVSIDFNNIMKQYGADSRDVSEGLGDVADILAKKVSTEESKSFKGALIFLGVNIANASGGFLGFGDHMSDEEKAAIGLIAAVLRADLSDFT
;
A
#
# COMPACT_ATOMS: atom_id res chain seq x y z
N MET A 1 -30.45 -20.12 5.89
CA MET A 1 -29.30 -19.21 6.11
C MET A 1 -28.77 -18.86 4.74
N SER A 2 -29.21 -17.73 4.19
CA SER A 2 -28.82 -17.31 2.84
C SER A 2 -27.39 -16.78 2.92
N ILE A 3 -26.48 -17.36 2.16
CA ILE A 3 -25.16 -16.78 1.92
C ILE A 3 -25.46 -15.51 1.11
N GLN A 4 -25.37 -14.34 1.75
CA GLN A 4 -25.26 -13.11 0.98
C GLN A 4 -23.93 -13.21 0.25
N GLU A 5 -23.96 -13.22 -1.08
CA GLU A 5 -22.79 -12.91 -1.90
C GLU A 5 -22.19 -11.62 -1.32
N GLN A 6 -21.00 -11.72 -0.73
CA GLN A 6 -20.24 -10.52 -0.41
C GLN A 6 -19.89 -9.89 -1.76
N VAL A 7 -20.61 -8.82 -2.11
CA VAL A 7 -20.22 -7.95 -3.23
C VAL A 7 -18.82 -7.45 -2.91
N THR A 8 -17.84 -7.92 -3.67
CA THR A 8 -16.44 -7.50 -3.51
C THR A 8 -16.29 -6.06 -4.01
N SER A 9 -15.48 -5.24 -3.35
CA SER A 9 -15.22 -3.85 -3.77
C SER A 9 -14.69 -3.77 -5.21
N LYS A 10 -14.10 -4.86 -5.72
CA LYS A 10 -13.58 -5.00 -7.09
C LYS A 10 -14.57 -4.61 -8.19
N GLU A 11 -15.87 -4.86 -7.99
CA GLU A 11 -16.91 -4.57 -9.00
C GLU A 11 -17.08 -3.07 -9.28
N LEU A 12 -16.56 -2.18 -8.43
CA LEU A 12 -16.59 -0.73 -8.59
C LEU A 12 -15.51 -0.22 -9.58
N PHE A 13 -14.56 -1.07 -9.94
CA PHE A 13 -13.35 -0.71 -10.68
C PHE A 13 -13.28 -1.44 -12.01
N THR A 14 -12.70 -0.78 -13.01
CA THR A 14 -12.22 -1.47 -14.21
C THR A 14 -11.03 -2.36 -13.85
N SER A 15 -10.66 -3.28 -14.74
CA SER A 15 -9.49 -4.15 -14.53
C SER A 15 -8.19 -3.36 -14.32
N GLU A 16 -8.01 -2.26 -15.07
CA GLU A 16 -6.82 -1.40 -14.98
C GLU A 16 -6.79 -0.59 -13.67
N GLU A 17 -7.94 -0.05 -13.26
CA GLU A 17 -8.08 0.64 -11.97
C GLU A 17 -7.82 -0.32 -10.81
N TRP A 18 -8.40 -1.53 -10.86
CA TRP A 18 -8.19 -2.55 -9.84
C TRP A 18 -6.72 -2.97 -9.74
N GLN A 19 -6.06 -3.19 -10.88
CA GLN A 19 -4.65 -3.52 -10.92
C GLN A 19 -3.78 -2.42 -10.31
N SER A 20 -4.10 -1.15 -10.56
CA SER A 20 -3.41 -0.03 -9.92
C SER A 20 -3.59 -0.03 -8.40
N LEU A 21 -4.77 -0.39 -7.89
CA LEU A 21 -4.97 -0.60 -6.44
C LEU A 21 -4.13 -1.77 -5.92
N GLN A 22 -4.03 -2.88 -6.65
CA GLN A 22 -3.18 -4.02 -6.28
C GLN A 22 -1.68 -3.66 -6.24
N TYR A 23 -1.23 -2.74 -7.09
CA TYR A 23 0.16 -2.28 -7.10
C TYR A 23 0.47 -1.25 -6.02
N SER A 24 -0.54 -0.58 -5.47
CA SER A 24 -0.35 0.43 -4.42
C SER A 24 0.50 0.00 -3.21
N PRO A 25 0.32 -1.19 -2.60
CA PRO A 25 1.22 -1.65 -1.54
C PRO A 25 2.66 -1.88 -2.03
N LEU A 26 2.85 -2.22 -3.31
CA LEU A 26 4.18 -2.46 -3.91
C LEU A 26 4.91 -1.15 -4.24
N TRP A 27 4.21 -0.11 -4.69
CA TRP A 27 4.79 1.23 -4.83
C TRP A 27 5.17 1.82 -3.47
N VAL A 28 4.33 1.64 -2.43
CA VAL A 28 4.67 2.04 -1.06
C VAL A 28 5.94 1.33 -0.59
N PHE A 29 5.99 0.00 -0.75
CA PHE A 29 7.17 -0.78 -0.42
C PHE A 29 8.42 -0.31 -1.16
N SER A 30 8.34 -0.13 -2.48
CA SER A 30 9.48 0.33 -3.30
C SER A 30 9.97 1.72 -2.91
N ALA A 31 9.07 2.59 -2.44
CA ALA A 31 9.41 3.93 -2.00
C ALA A 31 10.12 3.96 -0.65
N VAL A 32 9.73 3.07 0.27
CA VAL A 32 10.29 3.00 1.63
C VAL A 32 11.54 2.13 1.66
N ALA A 33 11.45 0.87 1.23
CA ALA A 33 12.56 -0.08 1.23
C ALA A 33 13.66 0.27 0.20
N GLY A 34 13.33 1.08 -0.81
CA GLY A 34 14.32 1.59 -1.76
C GLY A 34 15.00 2.89 -1.32
N ALA A 35 14.63 3.48 -0.18
CA ALA A 35 15.06 4.82 0.19
C ALA A 35 16.57 4.90 0.54
N ASP A 36 17.12 3.84 1.13
CA ASP A 36 18.55 3.73 1.46
C ASP A 36 19.37 2.97 0.39
N GLY A 37 18.69 2.36 -0.59
CA GLY A 37 19.27 1.74 -1.77
C GLY A 37 19.42 0.22 -1.71
N GLU A 38 19.03 -0.45 -0.61
CA GLU A 38 19.07 -1.90 -0.49
C GLU A 38 17.77 -2.46 0.10
N ILE A 39 17.05 -3.30 -0.66
CA ILE A 39 15.88 -4.02 -0.15
C ILE A 39 16.33 -5.28 0.59
N ASP A 40 15.98 -5.42 1.86
CA ASP A 40 16.32 -6.58 2.68
C ASP A 40 15.16 -7.61 2.81
N GLU A 41 15.49 -8.80 3.36
CA GLU A 41 14.50 -9.86 3.57
C GLU A 41 13.44 -9.50 4.63
N GLN A 42 13.77 -8.66 5.61
CA GLN A 42 12.87 -8.23 6.69
C GLN A 42 11.81 -7.27 6.18
N GLU A 43 12.18 -6.34 5.31
CA GLU A 43 11.27 -5.40 4.65
C GLU A 43 10.30 -6.15 3.74
N THR A 44 10.83 -7.10 2.96
CA THR A 44 9.99 -7.97 2.12
C THR A 44 9.03 -8.79 2.98
N HIS A 45 9.50 -9.32 4.11
CA HIS A 45 8.65 -10.04 5.07
C HIS A 45 7.57 -9.14 5.68
N ALA A 46 7.87 -7.88 5.98
CA ALA A 46 6.89 -6.92 6.50
C ALA A 46 5.76 -6.67 5.50
N LEU A 47 6.08 -6.47 4.22
CA LEU A 47 5.08 -6.35 3.15
C LEU A 47 4.21 -7.61 3.06
N VAL A 48 4.82 -8.79 2.99
CA VAL A 48 4.10 -10.07 2.87
C VAL A 48 3.16 -10.26 4.06
N LYS A 49 3.65 -10.04 5.28
CA LYS A 49 2.86 -10.14 6.49
C LYS A 49 1.66 -9.20 6.46
N GLU A 50 1.85 -7.93 6.07
CA GLU A 50 0.76 -6.95 6.04
C GLU A 50 -0.36 -7.35 5.06
N VAL A 51 0.01 -7.87 3.87
CA VAL A 51 -1.01 -8.32 2.90
C VAL A 51 -1.68 -9.63 3.31
N GLU A 52 -0.99 -10.51 4.05
CA GLU A 52 -1.58 -11.73 4.64
C GLU A 52 -2.56 -11.40 5.79
N GLU A 53 -2.31 -10.32 6.52
CA GLU A 53 -3.18 -9.81 7.59
C GLU A 53 -4.38 -9.01 7.05
N ALA A 54 -4.61 -8.96 5.74
CA ALA A 54 -5.76 -8.33 5.10
C ALA A 54 -7.11 -8.59 5.80
N PRO A 55 -7.45 -9.83 6.25
CA PRO A 55 -8.72 -10.09 6.94
C PRO A 55 -8.94 -9.30 8.25
N LEU A 56 -7.87 -8.76 8.85
CA LEU A 56 -7.94 -7.95 10.07
C LEU A 56 -8.39 -6.51 9.80
N TYR A 57 -8.33 -6.06 8.55
CA TYR A 57 -8.77 -4.72 8.16
C TYR A 57 -10.30 -4.61 8.18
N LYS A 58 -10.79 -3.57 8.85
CA LYS A 58 -12.23 -3.25 8.92
C LYS A 58 -12.76 -2.58 7.66
N ILE A 59 -11.87 -2.03 6.84
CA ILE A 59 -12.20 -1.29 5.62
C ILE A 59 -12.32 -2.31 4.48
N PRO A 60 -13.50 -2.51 3.88
CA PRO A 60 -13.71 -3.54 2.87
C PRO A 60 -12.74 -3.43 1.69
N LEU A 61 -12.54 -2.23 1.15
CA LEU A 61 -11.64 -2.03 0.02
C LEU A 61 -10.19 -2.42 0.34
N VAL A 62 -9.67 -2.05 1.51
CA VAL A 62 -8.29 -2.41 1.91
C VAL A 62 -8.16 -3.92 2.01
N ARG A 63 -9.11 -4.57 2.71
CA ARG A 63 -9.13 -6.02 2.84
C ARG A 63 -9.17 -6.71 1.48
N ASP A 64 -10.05 -6.28 0.59
CA ASP A 64 -10.24 -6.92 -0.71
C ASP A 64 -8.99 -6.74 -1.60
N VAL A 65 -8.39 -5.56 -1.61
CA VAL A 65 -7.15 -5.29 -2.36
C VAL A 65 -5.99 -6.10 -1.77
N PHE A 66 -5.73 -6.00 -0.48
CA PHE A 66 -4.58 -6.66 0.15
C PHE A 66 -4.72 -8.18 0.08
N ALA A 67 -5.92 -8.73 0.29
CA ALA A 67 -6.16 -10.16 0.12
C ALA A 67 -5.92 -10.60 -1.33
N SER A 68 -6.32 -9.79 -2.32
CA SER A 68 -6.05 -10.11 -3.73
C SER A 68 -4.56 -10.09 -4.07
N VAL A 69 -3.78 -9.22 -3.40
CA VAL A 69 -2.32 -9.19 -3.50
C VAL A 69 -1.70 -10.43 -2.86
N SER A 70 -2.12 -10.79 -1.65
CA SER A 70 -1.64 -11.98 -0.95
C SER A 70 -1.91 -13.27 -1.73
N ILE A 71 -3.13 -13.44 -2.26
CA ILE A 71 -3.55 -14.65 -2.99
C ILE A 71 -2.71 -14.92 -4.24
N ASP A 72 -2.31 -13.87 -4.97
CA ASP A 72 -1.60 -13.99 -6.25
C ASP A 72 -0.26 -13.20 -6.26
N PHE A 73 0.40 -13.15 -5.11
CA PHE A 73 1.54 -12.27 -4.82
C PHE A 73 2.63 -12.35 -5.89
N ASN A 74 3.08 -13.57 -6.24
CA ASN A 74 4.15 -13.77 -7.22
C ASN A 74 3.80 -13.24 -8.62
N ASN A 75 2.55 -13.42 -9.05
CA ASN A 75 2.10 -12.93 -10.35
C ASN A 75 1.96 -11.40 -10.34
N ILE A 76 1.40 -10.83 -9.26
CA ILE A 76 1.24 -9.38 -9.10
C ILE A 76 2.61 -8.70 -9.05
N MET A 77 3.57 -9.23 -8.28
CA MET A 77 4.95 -8.76 -8.25
C MET A 77 5.60 -8.79 -9.64
N LYS A 78 5.39 -9.88 -10.40
CA LYS A 78 5.92 -9.99 -11.77
C LYS A 78 5.31 -8.94 -12.71
N GLN A 79 4.00 -8.71 -12.62
CA GLN A 79 3.35 -7.71 -13.46
C GLN A 79 3.74 -6.29 -13.06
N TYR A 80 3.85 -6.02 -11.75
CA TYR A 80 4.37 -4.77 -11.20
C TYR A 80 5.78 -4.47 -11.73
N GLY A 81 6.68 -5.46 -11.76
CA GLY A 81 8.02 -5.30 -12.35
C GLY A 81 8.04 -5.02 -13.86
N ALA A 82 6.90 -5.15 -14.55
CA ALA A 82 6.72 -4.76 -15.95
C ALA A 82 5.91 -3.47 -16.11
N ASP A 83 5.40 -2.89 -15.02
CA ASP A 83 4.72 -1.61 -15.03
C ASP A 83 5.72 -0.49 -15.33
N SER A 84 5.36 0.41 -16.24
CA SER A 84 6.25 1.49 -16.68
C SER A 84 6.16 2.75 -15.82
N ARG A 85 5.20 2.82 -14.89
CA ARG A 85 4.99 3.98 -14.04
C ARG A 85 5.98 3.97 -12.89
N ASP A 86 6.48 5.14 -12.55
CA ASP A 86 7.19 5.29 -11.28
C ASP A 86 6.22 5.31 -10.09
N VAL A 87 6.78 5.32 -8.88
CA VAL A 87 6.02 5.39 -7.62
C VAL A 87 5.06 6.59 -7.59
N SER A 88 5.50 7.75 -8.07
CA SER A 88 4.71 8.98 -7.98
C SER A 88 3.52 8.94 -8.95
N GLU A 89 3.75 8.47 -10.17
CA GLU A 89 2.72 8.25 -11.18
C GLU A 89 1.70 7.22 -10.70
N GLY A 90 2.15 6.06 -10.24
CA GLY A 90 1.27 4.97 -9.79
C GLY A 90 0.42 5.32 -8.57
N LEU A 91 1.02 5.91 -7.53
CA LEU A 91 0.25 6.34 -6.35
C LEU A 91 -0.63 7.57 -6.64
N GLY A 92 -0.23 8.42 -7.60
CA GLY A 92 -1.06 9.52 -8.10
C GLY A 92 -2.34 9.00 -8.77
N ASP A 93 -2.21 8.00 -9.65
CA ASP A 93 -3.36 7.32 -10.29
C ASP A 93 -4.29 6.71 -9.22
N VAL A 94 -3.73 6.05 -8.21
CA VAL A 94 -4.50 5.49 -7.08
C VAL A 94 -5.28 6.58 -6.36
N ALA A 95 -4.67 7.73 -6.10
CA ALA A 95 -5.35 8.85 -5.47
C ALA A 95 -6.55 9.35 -6.29
N ASP A 96 -6.40 9.44 -7.61
CA ASP A 96 -7.44 9.86 -8.55
C ASP A 96 -8.57 8.82 -8.67
N ILE A 97 -8.23 7.53 -8.72
CA ILE A 97 -9.19 6.41 -8.72
C ILE A 97 -10.05 6.47 -7.46
N LEU A 98 -9.44 6.57 -6.29
CA LEU A 98 -10.16 6.58 -5.01
C LEU A 98 -11.06 7.82 -4.89
N ALA A 99 -10.58 9.00 -5.29
CA ALA A 99 -11.37 10.23 -5.26
C ALA A 99 -12.60 10.18 -6.16
N LYS A 100 -12.55 9.41 -7.26
CA LYS A 100 -13.62 9.28 -8.24
C LYS A 100 -14.61 8.16 -7.93
N LYS A 101 -14.15 7.05 -7.35
CA LYS A 101 -14.93 5.80 -7.29
C LYS A 101 -15.52 5.48 -5.92
N VAL A 102 -14.97 6.02 -4.84
CA VAL A 102 -15.40 5.70 -3.48
C VAL A 102 -15.73 6.96 -2.68
N SER A 103 -16.34 6.77 -1.51
CA SER A 103 -16.62 7.89 -0.60
C SER A 103 -15.33 8.54 -0.10
N THR A 104 -15.41 9.81 0.31
CA THR A 104 -14.27 10.52 0.91
C THR A 104 -13.68 9.76 2.11
N GLU A 105 -14.52 9.21 2.98
CA GLU A 105 -14.09 8.46 4.16
C GLU A 105 -13.39 7.15 3.80
N GLU A 106 -13.91 6.42 2.81
CA GLU A 106 -13.28 5.19 2.33
C GLU A 106 -11.95 5.47 1.61
N SER A 107 -11.91 6.55 0.81
CA SER A 107 -10.68 7.04 0.17
C SER A 107 -9.61 7.40 1.21
N LYS A 108 -9.97 8.18 2.24
CA LYS A 108 -9.08 8.53 3.36
C LYS A 108 -8.59 7.27 4.08
N SER A 109 -9.49 6.35 4.40
CA SER A 109 -9.16 5.12 5.12
C SER A 109 -8.21 4.22 4.33
N PHE A 110 -8.39 4.10 3.02
CA PHE A 110 -7.50 3.32 2.16
C PHE A 110 -6.11 3.94 2.05
N LYS A 111 -6.03 5.28 1.86
CA LYS A 111 -4.75 6.00 1.84
C LYS A 111 -4.02 5.90 3.19
N GLY A 112 -4.77 5.96 4.29
CA GLY A 112 -4.23 5.74 5.63
C GLY A 112 -3.63 4.34 5.81
N ALA A 113 -4.28 3.30 5.28
CA ALA A 113 -3.73 1.95 5.31
C ALA A 113 -2.42 1.82 4.50
N LEU A 114 -2.30 2.50 3.36
CA LEU A 114 -1.05 2.55 2.59
C LEU A 114 0.08 3.28 3.34
N ILE A 115 -0.22 4.40 3.99
CA ILE A 115 0.76 5.12 4.81
C ILE A 115 1.19 4.26 6.01
N PHE A 116 0.24 3.58 6.66
CA PHE A 116 0.50 2.67 7.76
C PHE A 116 1.39 1.49 7.35
N LEU A 117 1.14 0.89 6.18
CA LEU A 117 2.02 -0.13 5.59
C LEU A 117 3.46 0.41 5.44
N GLY A 118 3.63 1.62 4.91
CA GLY A 118 4.95 2.25 4.77
C GLY A 118 5.66 2.43 6.12
N VAL A 119 4.94 2.87 7.15
CA VAL A 119 5.45 2.97 8.52
C VAL A 119 5.85 1.60 9.08
N ASN A 120 5.06 0.55 8.84
CA ASN A 120 5.39 -0.80 9.30
C ASN A 120 6.64 -1.36 8.63
N ILE A 121 6.82 -1.12 7.33
CA ILE A 121 8.03 -1.51 6.59
C ILE A 121 9.26 -0.78 7.17
N ALA A 122 9.19 0.54 7.32
CA ALA A 122 10.30 1.33 7.87
C ALA A 122 10.65 0.99 9.33
N ASN A 123 9.68 0.50 10.11
CA ASN A 123 9.96 0.02 11.47
C ASN A 123 10.56 -1.39 11.48
N ALA A 124 10.31 -2.19 10.45
CA ALA A 124 10.86 -3.55 10.33
C ALA A 124 12.35 -3.55 9.92
N SER A 125 12.80 -2.52 9.17
CA SER A 125 14.19 -2.35 8.72
C SER A 125 15.15 -1.93 9.85
N GLY A 126 14.64 -1.43 10.99
CA GLY A 126 15.42 -1.19 12.20
C GLY A 126 16.54 -0.14 12.07
N GLY A 127 16.41 0.83 11.16
CA GLY A 127 17.27 2.00 11.02
C GLY A 127 18.76 1.73 10.72
N PHE A 128 19.24 2.21 9.55
CA PHE A 128 20.64 2.25 9.08
C PHE A 128 21.54 1.09 9.57
N LEU A 129 21.18 -0.18 9.28
CA LEU A 129 21.89 -1.43 9.67
C LEU A 129 21.30 -2.21 10.86
N GLY A 130 20.02 -2.06 11.23
CA GLY A 130 19.39 -2.88 12.27
C GLY A 130 19.85 -2.59 13.70
N PHE A 131 20.46 -1.42 13.92
CA PHE A 131 20.99 -0.98 15.22
C PHE A 131 20.20 0.21 15.81
N GLY A 132 19.18 0.73 15.11
CA GLY A 132 18.41 1.91 15.52
C GLY A 132 16.96 1.58 15.89
N ASP A 133 16.52 2.06 17.06
CA ASP A 133 15.12 1.92 17.52
C ASP A 133 14.14 2.89 16.79
N HIS A 134 14.61 3.54 15.71
CA HIS A 134 13.92 4.65 15.05
C HIS A 134 14.13 4.65 13.53
N MET A 135 13.04 4.96 12.82
CA MET A 135 13.00 5.27 11.40
C MET A 135 14.01 6.36 11.01
N SER A 136 14.72 6.14 9.90
CA SER A 136 15.67 7.08 9.30
C SER A 136 14.98 8.35 8.80
N ASP A 137 15.77 9.38 8.49
CA ASP A 137 15.21 10.63 7.94
C ASP A 137 14.80 10.46 6.47
N GLU A 138 15.47 9.57 5.74
CA GLU A 138 15.13 9.15 4.39
C GLU A 138 13.78 8.42 4.35
N GLU A 139 13.53 7.46 5.25
CA GLU A 139 12.24 6.76 5.36
C GLU A 139 11.11 7.71 5.77
N LYS A 140 11.37 8.67 6.70
CA LYS A 140 10.40 9.74 7.03
C LYS A 140 10.07 10.58 5.81
N ALA A 141 11.08 10.97 5.04
CA ALA A 141 10.89 11.75 3.82
C ALA A 141 10.11 10.95 2.76
N ALA A 142 10.38 9.65 2.62
CA ALA A 142 9.63 8.76 1.73
C ALA A 142 8.16 8.67 2.12
N ILE A 143 7.85 8.47 3.41
CA ILE A 143 6.46 8.46 3.91
C ILE A 143 5.77 9.80 3.68
N GLY A 144 6.48 10.92 3.92
CA GLY A 144 5.97 12.25 3.62
C GLY A 144 5.63 12.45 2.13
N LEU A 145 6.50 11.94 1.24
CA LEU A 145 6.25 11.98 -0.20
C LEU A 145 5.07 11.09 -0.60
N ILE A 146 4.97 9.87 -0.07
CA ILE A 146 3.83 8.97 -0.28
C ILE A 146 2.53 9.67 0.10
N ALA A 147 2.47 10.30 1.28
CA ALA A 147 1.28 11.03 1.72
C ALA A 147 0.94 12.20 0.79
N ALA A 148 1.94 12.97 0.36
CA ALA A 148 1.75 14.07 -0.58
C ALA A 148 1.22 13.60 -1.93
N VAL A 149 1.79 12.54 -2.51
CA VAL A 149 1.35 11.95 -3.79
C VAL A 149 -0.06 11.37 -3.68
N LEU A 150 -0.37 10.69 -2.58
CA LEU A 150 -1.71 10.19 -2.28
C LEU A 150 -2.72 11.33 -1.99
N ARG A 151 -2.23 12.56 -1.83
CA ARG A 151 -3.03 13.73 -1.42
C ARG A 151 -3.78 13.44 -0.13
N ALA A 152 -3.09 12.78 0.80
CA ALA A 152 -3.56 12.45 2.13
C ALA A 152 -3.07 13.51 3.11
N ASP A 153 -3.95 13.92 4.03
CA ASP A 153 -3.55 14.80 5.12
C ASP A 153 -2.94 13.95 6.24
N LEU A 154 -1.67 14.16 6.57
CA LEU A 154 -1.01 13.41 7.64
C LEU A 154 -1.65 13.66 9.01
N SER A 155 -2.33 14.79 9.21
CA SER A 155 -3.08 15.06 10.44
C SER A 155 -4.33 14.19 10.59
N ASP A 156 -4.76 13.49 9.54
CA ASP A 156 -5.82 12.48 9.65
C ASP A 156 -5.34 11.22 10.42
N PHE A 157 -4.04 11.08 10.68
CA PHE A 157 -3.42 9.85 11.22
C PHE A 157 -2.57 10.04 12.50
N THR A 158 -2.46 11.26 13.03
CA THR A 158 -1.72 11.62 14.27
C THR A 158 -2.67 12.08 15.36
#